data_AF-A0A084T0K9-F1
#
_entry.id   AF-A0A084T0K9-F1
#
_cell.length_a   1.000
_cell.length_b   1.000
_cell.length_c   1.000
_cell.angle_alpha   90.00
_cell.angle_beta   90.00
_cell.angle_gamma   90.00
#
_symmetry.space_group_name_H-M   'P 1'
#
loop_
_entity.id
_entity.type
_entity.pdbx_description
1 polymer ?
#
loop_
_entity_poly.entity_id
_entity_poly.type
_entity_poly.pdbx_seq_one_letter_code
_entity_poly.pdbx_strand_id
1 'polypeptide(L)'
;MKRLFALAFSLGCAVPVSAMAADTIKVQILSATVKDQKIAGAEVIAQKNGEASIKGTTAADGTVRFEKPFGGADDSAVSLIVKKDGYSNLVVRCPCDGLSYAISPVMSQNLDGMRIVLNWGAQPSDLDSHLVHPSTHVFYSAKQGDLANLDVDDTTSYGPETVTLEKKKNGVKYLYAVHNYTEGDKQGSVTLSNNSQAKVFVYVGSSLVRTFTPPRGKAGNVWVVFGIGDNGEFYDINKFTDVKDRGQVGSFMQGLIKGGGFQSVPEVSVDQTRLADTLNKQGEKAYHAGKLDEAVSLYLESIANNPEHGQAYSNLGLAYQKLNRNAEALWANRKAIALASGKAAATIRASSFYNIARVYEGEQKWAEALENFQSALGQKDHDAYKKGIARMQEKLGQN
;
A
#
# COMPACT_ATOMS: atom_id res chain seq x y z
N MET A 1 -42.64 -73.50 -25.47
CA MET A 1 -41.72 -73.06 -24.39
C MET A 1 -40.69 -72.11 -24.98
N LYS A 2 -40.73 -70.84 -24.54
CA LYS A 2 -39.87 -69.74 -24.99
C LYS A 2 -38.42 -70.00 -24.56
N ARG A 3 -37.44 -69.80 -25.45
CA ARG A 3 -36.02 -69.64 -25.07
C ARG A 3 -35.58 -68.23 -25.43
N LEU A 4 -35.18 -67.50 -24.40
CA LEU A 4 -34.72 -66.12 -24.39
C LEU A 4 -33.41 -65.97 -25.19
N PHE A 5 -33.34 -64.90 -26.00
CA PHE A 5 -32.10 -64.27 -26.42
C PHE A 5 -31.54 -63.44 -25.26
N ALA A 6 -30.28 -63.68 -24.87
CA ALA A 6 -29.56 -62.81 -23.95
C ALA A 6 -28.67 -61.85 -24.76
N LEU A 7 -29.05 -60.58 -24.80
CA LEU A 7 -28.23 -59.47 -25.29
C LEU A 7 -27.21 -59.10 -24.20
N ALA A 8 -25.92 -59.29 -24.45
CA ALA A 8 -24.87 -58.77 -23.58
C ALA A 8 -24.58 -57.30 -23.94
N PHE A 9 -25.11 -56.37 -23.14
CA PHE A 9 -24.71 -54.96 -23.18
C PHE A 9 -23.37 -54.83 -22.45
N SER A 10 -22.29 -54.60 -23.19
CA SER A 10 -21.02 -54.16 -22.60
C SER A 10 -21.15 -52.69 -22.20
N LEU A 11 -21.43 -52.46 -20.92
CA LEU A 11 -21.38 -51.13 -20.31
C LEU A 11 -19.90 -50.71 -20.22
N GLY A 12 -19.43 -49.95 -21.19
CA GLY A 12 -18.14 -49.27 -21.11
C GLY A 12 -18.21 -48.20 -20.03
N CYS A 13 -17.74 -48.52 -18.82
CA CYS A 13 -17.47 -47.54 -17.78
C CYS A 13 -16.29 -46.67 -18.25
N ALA A 14 -16.58 -45.57 -18.95
CA ALA A 14 -15.65 -44.48 -19.11
C ALA A 14 -15.49 -43.82 -17.74
N VAL A 15 -14.48 -44.25 -16.99
CA VAL A 15 -14.01 -43.51 -15.82
C VAL A 15 -13.56 -42.15 -16.36
N PRO A 16 -14.12 -41.02 -15.92
CA PRO A 16 -13.58 -39.73 -16.28
C PRO A 16 -12.16 -39.71 -15.70
N VAL A 17 -11.17 -39.59 -16.59
CA VAL A 17 -9.83 -39.19 -16.17
C VAL A 17 -10.03 -37.81 -15.55
N SER A 18 -10.02 -37.74 -14.22
CA SER A 18 -9.92 -36.48 -13.51
C SER A 18 -8.71 -35.77 -14.09
N ALA A 19 -8.94 -34.70 -14.85
CA ALA A 19 -7.88 -33.79 -15.22
C ALA A 19 -7.26 -33.36 -13.90
N MET A 20 -6.04 -33.84 -13.61
CA MET A 20 -5.19 -33.23 -12.61
C MET A 20 -5.21 -31.74 -12.94
N ALA A 21 -5.81 -30.92 -12.07
CA ALA A 21 -5.79 -29.48 -12.25
C ALA A 21 -4.31 -29.13 -12.42
N ALA A 22 -3.93 -28.66 -13.61
CA ALA A 22 -2.60 -28.13 -13.79
C ALA A 22 -2.50 -26.97 -12.80
N ASP A 23 -1.48 -26.97 -11.94
CA ASP A 23 -1.21 -25.84 -11.04
C ASP A 23 -0.92 -24.61 -11.91
N THR A 24 -1.97 -23.85 -12.19
CA THR A 24 -1.94 -22.62 -12.97
C THR A 24 -2.15 -21.47 -12.02
N ILE A 25 -1.35 -20.40 -12.13
CA ILE A 25 -1.70 -19.15 -11.45
C ILE A 25 -2.70 -18.42 -12.35
N LYS A 26 -3.97 -18.35 -11.92
CA LYS A 26 -5.01 -17.53 -12.53
C LYS A 26 -5.24 -16.29 -11.69
N VAL A 27 -5.10 -15.12 -12.30
CA VAL A 27 -5.34 -13.83 -11.63
C VAL A 27 -6.32 -13.01 -12.44
N GLN A 28 -7.19 -12.27 -11.74
CA GLN A 28 -8.04 -11.24 -12.35
C GLN A 28 -7.58 -9.85 -11.93
N ILE A 29 -7.50 -8.91 -12.89
CA ILE A 29 -7.16 -7.52 -12.65
C ILE A 29 -8.39 -6.64 -12.83
N LEU A 30 -8.71 -5.89 -11.79
CA LEU A 30 -9.85 -4.98 -11.71
C LEU A 30 -9.37 -3.52 -11.54
N SER A 31 -10.29 -2.58 -11.79
CA SER A 31 -10.11 -1.17 -11.48
C SER A 31 -10.29 -0.95 -9.98
N ALA A 32 -9.38 -0.21 -9.35
CA ALA A 32 -9.57 0.21 -7.96
C ALA A 32 -10.60 1.34 -7.80
N THR A 33 -11.04 1.99 -8.88
CA THR A 33 -11.90 3.19 -8.77
C THR A 33 -13.25 3.04 -9.45
N VAL A 34 -13.49 1.91 -10.12
CA VAL A 34 -14.76 1.64 -10.81
C VAL A 34 -15.15 0.21 -10.48
N LYS A 35 -16.27 0.06 -9.77
CA LYS A 35 -16.78 -1.24 -9.34
C LYS A 35 -16.93 -2.20 -10.52
N ASP A 36 -16.43 -3.43 -10.34
CA ASP A 36 -16.47 -4.54 -11.31
C ASP A 36 -15.81 -4.29 -12.67
N GLN A 37 -15.12 -3.15 -12.85
CA GLN A 37 -14.45 -2.85 -14.11
C GLN A 37 -13.20 -3.72 -14.26
N LYS A 38 -13.25 -4.63 -15.21
CA LYS A 38 -12.12 -5.49 -15.61
C LYS A 38 -11.09 -4.69 -16.41
N ILE A 39 -9.81 -4.89 -16.11
CA ILE A 39 -8.73 -4.22 -16.83
C ILE A 39 -8.10 -5.16 -17.85
N ALA A 40 -8.39 -4.92 -19.12
CA ALA A 40 -7.75 -5.61 -20.25
C ALA A 40 -6.40 -4.97 -20.63
N GLY A 41 -5.51 -5.77 -21.21
CA GLY A 41 -4.24 -5.27 -21.73
C GLY A 41 -3.22 -4.85 -20.66
N ALA A 42 -3.37 -5.29 -19.41
CA ALA A 42 -2.36 -5.10 -18.37
C ALA A 42 -1.26 -6.16 -18.53
N GLU A 43 0.00 -5.75 -18.49
CA GLU A 43 1.14 -6.67 -18.43
C GLU A 43 1.22 -7.23 -17.00
N VAL A 44 1.19 -8.55 -16.88
CA VAL A 44 1.36 -9.26 -15.62
C VAL A 44 2.64 -10.08 -15.70
N ILE A 45 3.50 -9.91 -14.72
CA ILE A 45 4.81 -10.56 -14.66
C ILE A 45 4.87 -11.39 -13.39
N ALA A 46 5.05 -12.69 -13.52
CA ALA A 46 5.43 -13.57 -12.42
C ALA A 46 6.96 -13.64 -12.34
N GLN A 47 7.52 -13.49 -11.15
CA GLN A 47 8.96 -13.49 -10.91
C GLN A 47 9.30 -14.29 -9.65
N LYS A 48 10.42 -15.00 -9.69
CA LYS A 48 11.03 -15.68 -8.54
C LYS A 48 12.54 -15.46 -8.57
N ASN A 49 13.15 -15.27 -7.40
CA ASN A 49 14.58 -14.97 -7.32
C ASN A 49 15.42 -16.10 -7.93
N GLY A 50 16.35 -15.75 -8.81
CA GLY A 50 17.21 -16.70 -9.51
C GLY A 50 16.59 -17.34 -10.76
N GLU A 51 15.33 -17.01 -11.09
CA GLU A 51 14.60 -17.57 -12.23
C GLU A 51 14.19 -16.46 -13.23
N ALA A 52 14.09 -16.80 -14.52
CA ALA A 52 13.67 -15.86 -15.55
C ALA A 52 12.18 -15.52 -15.40
N SER A 53 11.82 -14.24 -15.51
CA SER A 53 10.43 -13.82 -15.33
C SER A 53 9.50 -14.36 -16.44
N ILE A 54 8.27 -14.67 -16.05
CA ILE A 54 7.21 -15.13 -16.95
C ILE A 54 6.22 -13.97 -17.11
N LYS A 55 5.81 -13.70 -18.35
CA LYS A 55 4.94 -12.56 -18.67
C LYS A 55 3.65 -13.02 -19.34
N GLY A 56 2.58 -12.31 -19.06
CA GLY A 56 1.26 -12.49 -19.65
C GLY A 56 0.56 -11.16 -19.77
N THR A 57 -0.53 -11.13 -20.52
CA THR A 57 -1.36 -9.93 -20.68
C THR A 57 -2.80 -10.28 -20.36
N THR A 58 -3.47 -9.40 -19.63
CA THR A 58 -4.87 -9.64 -19.27
C THR A 58 -5.77 -9.60 -20.51
N ALA A 59 -6.66 -10.59 -20.61
CA ALA A 59 -7.69 -10.67 -21.65
C ALA A 59 -8.79 -9.62 -21.44
N ALA A 60 -9.78 -9.59 -22.34
CA ALA A 60 -10.92 -8.68 -22.26
C ALA A 60 -11.72 -8.80 -20.94
N ASP A 61 -11.70 -9.98 -20.32
CA ASP A 61 -12.35 -10.23 -19.03
C ASP A 61 -11.47 -9.88 -17.81
N GLY A 62 -10.31 -9.25 -18.04
CA GLY A 62 -9.34 -8.87 -17.03
C GLY A 62 -8.50 -10.02 -16.49
N THR A 63 -8.61 -11.24 -17.03
CA THR A 63 -7.90 -12.41 -16.51
C THR A 63 -6.59 -12.67 -17.23
N VAL A 64 -5.62 -13.22 -16.50
CA VAL A 64 -4.37 -13.78 -17.04
C VAL A 64 -4.12 -15.14 -16.40
N ARG A 65 -3.49 -16.06 -17.14
CA ARG A 65 -3.13 -17.39 -16.66
C ARG A 65 -1.66 -17.68 -16.95
N PHE A 66 -0.97 -18.21 -15.94
CA PHE A 66 0.39 -18.73 -16.07
C PHE A 66 0.36 -20.23 -15.83
N GLU A 67 0.85 -21.00 -16.79
CA GLU A 67 0.99 -22.45 -16.64
C GLU A 67 2.27 -22.79 -15.89
N LYS A 68 2.14 -23.47 -14.73
CA LYS A 68 3.25 -23.98 -13.91
C LYS A 68 4.41 -22.98 -13.71
N PRO A 69 4.14 -21.77 -13.20
CA PRO A 69 5.20 -20.80 -12.96
C PRO A 69 6.23 -21.41 -11.99
N PHE A 70 7.50 -21.42 -12.41
CA PHE A 70 8.64 -21.83 -11.58
C PHE A 70 8.54 -23.24 -10.96
N GLY A 71 8.00 -24.19 -11.73
CA GLY A 71 7.84 -25.57 -11.29
C GLY A 71 6.51 -25.89 -10.62
N GLY A 72 5.55 -24.95 -10.63
CA GLY A 72 4.15 -25.19 -10.24
C GLY A 72 3.75 -24.68 -8.85
N ALA A 73 4.63 -24.04 -8.10
CA ALA A 73 4.31 -23.55 -6.76
C ALA A 73 3.77 -22.10 -6.79
N ASP A 74 2.51 -21.92 -6.37
CA ASP A 74 1.95 -20.61 -6.00
C ASP A 74 2.31 -20.29 -4.54
N ASP A 75 3.50 -19.75 -4.32
CA ASP A 75 4.06 -19.55 -2.99
C ASP A 75 4.63 -18.14 -2.77
N SER A 76 5.08 -17.86 -1.55
CA SER A 76 5.59 -16.55 -1.15
C SER A 76 6.96 -16.18 -1.73
N ALA A 77 7.64 -17.10 -2.41
CA ALA A 77 8.84 -16.80 -3.19
C ALA A 77 8.49 -16.23 -4.57
N VAL A 78 7.25 -16.43 -5.05
CA VAL A 78 6.73 -15.83 -6.27
C VAL A 78 6.19 -14.42 -6.00
N SER A 79 6.60 -13.47 -6.83
CA SER A 79 6.05 -12.12 -6.87
C SER A 79 5.31 -11.90 -8.19
N LEU A 80 4.11 -11.34 -8.08
CA LEU A 80 3.32 -10.87 -9.20
C LEU A 80 3.49 -9.36 -9.33
N ILE A 81 3.83 -8.89 -10.53
CA ILE A 81 3.94 -7.47 -10.87
C ILE A 81 2.91 -7.17 -11.95
N VAL A 82 2.08 -6.16 -11.74
CA VAL A 82 1.07 -5.72 -12.72
C VAL A 82 1.39 -4.31 -13.17
N LYS A 83 1.45 -4.11 -14.49
CA LYS A 83 1.74 -2.84 -15.13
C LYS A 83 0.69 -2.51 -16.19
N LYS A 84 0.24 -1.26 -16.20
CA LYS A 84 -0.64 -0.72 -17.24
C LYS A 84 -0.43 0.79 -17.33
N ASP A 85 -0.27 1.31 -18.54
CA ASP A 85 -0.18 2.76 -18.74
C ASP A 85 -1.38 3.48 -18.13
N GLY A 86 -1.11 4.55 -17.38
CA GLY A 86 -2.11 5.31 -16.62
C GLY A 86 -2.45 4.75 -15.24
N TYR A 87 -1.86 3.61 -14.85
CA TYR A 87 -2.05 2.99 -13.54
C TYR A 87 -0.73 2.86 -12.77
N SER A 88 -0.84 2.91 -11.44
CA SER A 88 0.25 2.62 -10.53
C SER A 88 0.61 1.13 -10.60
N ASN A 89 1.91 0.84 -10.57
CA ASN A 89 2.39 -0.54 -10.58
C ASN A 89 1.96 -1.25 -9.28
N LEU A 90 1.41 -2.45 -9.42
CA LEU A 90 1.17 -3.35 -8.29
C LEU A 90 2.31 -4.36 -8.22
N VAL A 91 2.83 -4.58 -7.01
CA VAL A 91 3.77 -5.65 -6.70
C VAL A 91 3.25 -6.40 -5.48
N VAL A 92 3.05 -7.70 -5.62
CA VAL A 92 2.48 -8.53 -4.55
C VAL A 92 3.18 -9.88 -4.47
N ARG A 93 3.46 -10.34 -3.25
CA ARG A 93 3.92 -11.71 -3.02
C ARG A 93 2.73 -12.66 -2.99
N CYS A 94 2.87 -13.78 -3.67
CA CYS A 94 1.89 -14.84 -3.71
C CYS A 94 1.85 -15.60 -2.34
N PRO A 95 0.87 -16.48 -2.05
CA PRO A 95 -0.10 -17.07 -2.97
C PRO A 95 -1.03 -16.04 -3.60
N CYS A 96 -1.28 -16.22 -4.89
CA CYS A 96 -2.05 -15.31 -5.74
C CYS A 96 -3.00 -16.04 -6.71
N ASP A 97 -2.96 -17.37 -6.77
CA ASP A 97 -3.89 -18.13 -7.60
C ASP A 97 -5.34 -17.96 -7.13
N GLY A 98 -6.23 -17.81 -8.10
CA GLY A 98 -7.66 -17.57 -7.90
C GLY A 98 -8.00 -16.19 -7.36
N LEU A 99 -7.02 -15.32 -7.09
CA LEU A 99 -7.27 -13.99 -6.53
C LEU A 99 -7.58 -12.93 -7.58
N SER A 100 -8.37 -11.95 -7.15
CA SER A 100 -8.59 -10.70 -7.85
C SER A 100 -7.74 -9.60 -7.20
N TYR A 101 -7.03 -8.84 -8.02
CA TYR A 101 -6.29 -7.66 -7.60
C TYR A 101 -6.81 -6.43 -8.31
N ALA A 102 -6.84 -5.30 -7.61
CA ALA A 102 -7.23 -4.04 -8.21
C ALA A 102 -6.04 -3.09 -8.34
N ILE A 103 -5.91 -2.47 -9.50
CA ILE A 103 -4.87 -1.49 -9.77
C ILE A 103 -5.44 -0.07 -9.77
N SER A 104 -4.69 0.83 -9.14
CA SER A 104 -5.02 2.23 -8.98
C SER A 104 -4.64 3.03 -10.22
N PRO A 105 -5.54 3.84 -10.82
CA PRO A 105 -5.10 4.93 -11.70
C PRO A 105 -4.05 5.82 -11.02
N VAL A 106 -3.10 6.36 -11.77
CA VAL A 106 -2.08 7.27 -11.23
C VAL A 106 -2.73 8.51 -10.64
N MET A 107 -2.32 8.88 -9.41
CA MET A 107 -2.83 10.04 -8.69
C MET A 107 -1.94 11.27 -8.95
N SER A 108 -1.93 11.77 -10.19
CA SER A 108 -1.02 12.85 -10.60
C SER A 108 -1.47 14.26 -10.17
N GLN A 109 -2.77 14.45 -9.94
CA GLN A 109 -3.32 15.79 -9.69
C GLN A 109 -3.21 16.25 -8.23
N ASN A 110 -3.05 15.32 -7.28
CA ASN A 110 -2.99 15.66 -5.86
C ASN A 110 -1.79 15.00 -5.19
N LEU A 111 -0.77 15.81 -4.91
CA LEU A 111 0.48 15.34 -4.29
C LEU A 111 0.31 14.79 -2.87
N ASP A 112 -0.80 15.14 -2.22
CA ASP A 112 -1.14 14.69 -0.87
C ASP A 112 -2.27 13.65 -0.85
N GLY A 113 -2.63 13.15 -2.03
CA GLY A 113 -3.63 12.11 -2.19
C GLY A 113 -3.05 10.72 -1.93
N MET A 114 -3.92 9.84 -1.44
CA MET A 114 -3.61 8.44 -1.19
C MET A 114 -4.78 7.56 -1.61
N ARG A 115 -4.48 6.40 -2.16
CA ARG A 115 -5.47 5.35 -2.41
C ARG A 115 -5.14 4.11 -1.62
N ILE A 116 -6.14 3.58 -0.92
CA ILE A 116 -6.05 2.39 -0.08
C ILE A 116 -6.94 1.35 -0.72
N VAL A 117 -6.36 0.23 -1.13
CA VAL A 117 -7.07 -0.86 -1.80
C VAL A 117 -6.97 -2.10 -0.93
N LEU A 118 -8.10 -2.57 -0.43
CA LEU A 118 -8.24 -3.83 0.27
C LEU A 118 -8.66 -4.92 -0.72
N ASN A 119 -7.88 -5.98 -0.80
CA ASN A 119 -8.20 -7.20 -1.54
C ASN A 119 -8.22 -8.38 -0.56
N TRP A 120 -9.11 -9.35 -0.78
CA TRP A 120 -9.17 -10.59 -0.01
C TRP A 120 -9.61 -11.77 -0.87
N GLY A 121 -9.41 -12.97 -0.36
CA GLY A 121 -9.85 -14.22 -0.98
C GLY A 121 -11.28 -14.60 -0.56
N ALA A 122 -11.67 -15.84 -0.82
CA ALA A 122 -13.06 -16.27 -0.69
C ALA A 122 -13.64 -16.31 0.75
N GLN A 123 -12.80 -16.32 1.78
CA GLN A 123 -13.22 -16.50 3.17
C GLN A 123 -12.42 -15.61 4.12
N PRO A 124 -13.04 -14.67 4.86
CA PRO A 124 -14.49 -14.42 4.92
C PRO A 124 -15.02 -13.80 3.62
N SER A 125 -16.33 -13.86 3.41
CA SER A 125 -16.93 -13.40 2.15
C SER A 125 -16.95 -11.88 2.02
N ASP A 126 -16.94 -11.19 3.14
CA ASP A 126 -17.15 -9.75 3.24
C ASP A 126 -16.25 -9.15 4.32
N LEU A 127 -15.39 -8.23 3.90
CA LEU A 127 -14.48 -7.45 4.72
C LEU A 127 -14.72 -5.96 4.43
N ASP A 128 -14.84 -5.18 5.50
CA ASP A 128 -15.14 -3.75 5.42
C ASP A 128 -13.91 -2.89 5.74
N SER A 129 -13.77 -1.82 4.96
CA SER A 129 -12.76 -0.79 5.09
C SER A 129 -13.28 0.33 5.96
N HIS A 130 -12.46 0.73 6.93
CA HIS A 130 -12.77 1.83 7.82
C HIS A 130 -11.62 2.82 7.83
N LEU A 131 -11.82 3.99 7.21
CA LEU A 131 -10.94 5.14 7.36
C LEU A 131 -11.56 6.12 8.37
N VAL A 132 -10.85 6.39 9.45
CA VAL A 132 -11.37 7.16 10.58
C VAL A 132 -10.48 8.37 10.85
N HIS A 133 -11.10 9.52 11.06
CA HIS A 133 -10.48 10.71 11.64
C HIS A 133 -11.35 11.25 12.81
N PRO A 134 -10.88 12.23 13.61
CA PRO A 134 -11.57 12.64 14.84
C PRO A 134 -13.04 13.05 14.69
N SER A 135 -13.47 13.47 13.50
CA SER A 135 -14.82 14.00 13.23
C SER A 135 -15.60 13.22 12.16
N THR A 136 -15.00 12.24 11.49
CA THR A 136 -15.66 11.50 10.40
C THR A 136 -15.14 10.07 10.34
N HIS A 137 -16.00 9.18 9.85
CA HIS A 137 -15.73 7.77 9.63
C HIS A 137 -16.25 7.40 8.24
N VAL A 138 -15.35 7.02 7.34
CA VAL A 138 -15.67 6.57 5.98
C VAL A 138 -15.70 5.05 5.97
N PHE A 139 -16.86 4.49 5.62
CA PHE A 139 -17.14 3.04 5.56
C PHE A 139 -18.39 2.75 4.73
N TYR A 140 -18.77 1.47 4.57
CA TYR A 140 -19.85 1.04 3.66
C TYR A 140 -21.15 1.86 3.74
N SER A 141 -21.57 2.31 4.94
CA SER A 141 -22.82 3.09 5.10
C SER A 141 -22.62 4.62 5.07
N ALA A 142 -21.38 5.10 5.18
CA ALA A 142 -21.01 6.51 5.08
C ALA A 142 -19.84 6.68 4.10
N LYS A 143 -20.14 6.55 2.80
CA LYS A 143 -19.14 6.45 1.72
C LYS A 143 -18.45 7.77 1.38
N GLN A 144 -19.02 8.91 1.77
CA GLN A 144 -18.48 10.24 1.50
C GLN A 144 -18.08 10.89 2.82
N GLY A 145 -16.83 11.32 2.92
CA GLY A 145 -16.32 12.20 3.96
C GLY A 145 -15.70 13.46 3.35
N ASP A 146 -15.40 14.46 4.17
CA ASP A 146 -14.99 15.80 3.72
C ASP A 146 -13.87 15.83 2.65
N LEU A 147 -12.93 14.87 2.69
CA LEU A 147 -11.80 14.75 1.75
C LEU A 147 -11.41 13.27 1.51
N ALA A 148 -12.29 12.33 1.83
CA ALA A 148 -12.05 10.90 1.68
C ALA A 148 -13.33 10.19 1.23
N ASN A 149 -13.21 9.37 0.20
CA ASN A 149 -14.33 8.67 -0.42
C ASN A 149 -14.06 7.17 -0.48
N LEU A 150 -15.09 6.36 -0.24
CA LEU A 150 -15.09 4.93 -0.56
C LEU A 150 -15.48 4.80 -2.04
N ASP A 151 -14.49 4.72 -2.92
CA ASP A 151 -14.66 4.72 -4.38
C ASP A 151 -15.29 3.41 -4.89
N VAL A 152 -14.89 2.29 -4.28
CA VAL A 152 -15.42 0.97 -4.57
C VAL A 152 -15.77 0.29 -3.26
N ASP A 153 -17.02 -0.16 -3.20
CA ASP A 153 -17.60 -0.93 -2.10
C ASP A 153 -18.18 -2.22 -2.71
N ASP A 154 -17.51 -3.34 -2.43
CA ASP A 154 -17.94 -4.65 -2.90
C ASP A 154 -18.62 -5.45 -1.79
N THR A 155 -19.95 -5.46 -1.84
CA THR A 155 -20.83 -6.23 -0.95
C THR A 155 -21.29 -7.56 -1.57
N THR A 156 -20.74 -7.93 -2.73
CA THR A 156 -21.28 -8.96 -3.64
C THR A 156 -20.25 -10.01 -4.04
N SER A 157 -18.95 -9.74 -3.89
CA SER A 157 -17.84 -10.64 -4.18
C SER A 157 -16.65 -10.41 -3.23
N TYR A 158 -15.48 -10.96 -3.56
CA TYR A 158 -14.28 -10.90 -2.73
C TYR A 158 -13.36 -9.74 -3.16
N GLY A 159 -13.83 -8.52 -2.92
CA GLY A 159 -13.10 -7.27 -3.14
C GLY A 159 -12.88 -6.88 -4.62
N PRO A 160 -12.29 -5.70 -4.86
CA PRO A 160 -11.67 -4.83 -3.87
C PRO A 160 -12.68 -3.95 -3.12
N GLU A 161 -12.28 -3.49 -1.95
CA GLU A 161 -12.76 -2.22 -1.43
C GLU A 161 -11.68 -1.17 -1.60
N THR A 162 -12.06 0.04 -2.00
CA THR A 162 -11.09 1.11 -2.23
C THR A 162 -11.51 2.41 -1.59
N VAL A 163 -10.62 2.98 -0.80
CA VAL A 163 -10.75 4.32 -0.21
C VAL A 163 -9.72 5.26 -0.85
N THR A 164 -10.18 6.38 -1.43
CA THR A 164 -9.30 7.48 -1.83
C THR A 164 -9.40 8.60 -0.80
N LEU A 165 -8.27 8.92 -0.16
CA LEU A 165 -8.07 10.18 0.55
C LEU A 165 -7.58 11.19 -0.49
N GLU A 166 -8.45 12.09 -0.94
CA GLU A 166 -8.11 13.04 -2.00
C GLU A 166 -7.02 14.00 -1.53
N LYS A 167 -7.22 14.62 -0.36
CA LYS A 167 -6.25 15.51 0.27
C LYS A 167 -6.22 15.26 1.76
N LYS A 168 -5.02 15.03 2.30
CA LYS A 168 -4.83 15.00 3.74
C LYS A 168 -5.08 16.39 4.36
N LYS A 169 -5.83 16.45 5.47
CA LYS A 169 -5.93 17.67 6.30
C LYS A 169 -4.66 17.79 7.17
N ASN A 170 -4.03 18.97 7.13
CA ASN A 170 -2.91 19.29 8.02
C ASN A 170 -3.37 19.27 9.49
N GLY A 171 -2.54 18.76 10.39
CA GLY A 171 -2.89 18.68 11.81
C GLY A 171 -3.87 17.54 12.17
N VAL A 172 -4.33 16.77 11.19
CA VAL A 172 -5.34 15.72 11.40
C VAL A 172 -4.69 14.33 11.32
N LYS A 173 -5.02 13.50 12.31
CA LYS A 173 -4.65 12.09 12.37
C LYS A 173 -5.71 11.22 11.70
N TYR A 174 -5.27 10.15 11.06
CA TYR A 174 -6.13 9.16 10.42
C TYR A 174 -5.75 7.76 10.90
N LEU A 175 -6.73 6.87 10.93
CA LEU A 175 -6.53 5.43 11.10
C LEU A 175 -7.25 4.68 9.99
N TYR A 176 -6.61 3.63 9.49
CA TYR A 176 -7.23 2.66 8.60
C TYR A 176 -7.29 1.29 9.27
N ALA A 177 -8.48 0.68 9.25
CA ALA A 177 -8.72 -0.66 9.75
C ALA A 177 -9.62 -1.46 8.82
N VAL A 178 -9.50 -2.79 8.92
CA VAL A 178 -10.35 -3.76 8.23
C VAL A 178 -11.18 -4.50 9.27
N HIS A 179 -12.48 -4.59 9.07
CA HIS A 179 -13.40 -5.34 9.93
C HIS A 179 -13.93 -6.57 9.21
N ASN A 180 -14.04 -7.70 9.93
CA ASN A 180 -14.66 -8.91 9.40
C ASN A 180 -16.18 -8.84 9.49
N TYR A 181 -16.82 -8.22 8.51
CA TYR A 181 -18.27 -8.03 8.50
C TYR A 181 -19.04 -9.36 8.46
N THR A 182 -18.50 -10.36 7.76
CA THR A 182 -19.09 -11.70 7.64
C THR A 182 -19.39 -12.34 8.99
N GLU A 183 -18.49 -12.20 9.96
CA GLU A 183 -18.65 -12.78 11.29
C GLU A 183 -19.27 -11.80 12.31
N GLY A 184 -19.53 -10.56 11.88
CA GLY A 184 -20.19 -9.55 12.69
C GLY A 184 -19.50 -9.28 14.02
N ASP A 185 -20.24 -9.44 15.11
CA ASP A 185 -19.80 -9.09 16.46
C ASP A 185 -18.99 -10.22 17.15
N LYS A 186 -18.64 -11.27 16.40
CA LYS A 186 -17.89 -12.43 16.91
C LYS A 186 -16.45 -12.03 17.25
N GLN A 187 -16.20 -11.89 18.55
CA GLN A 187 -14.87 -11.59 19.08
C GLN A 187 -13.93 -12.80 19.06
N GLY A 188 -12.63 -12.54 19.06
CA GLY A 188 -11.59 -13.58 19.15
C GLY A 188 -11.48 -14.47 17.92
N SER A 189 -12.07 -14.07 16.79
CA SER A 189 -11.98 -14.84 15.56
C SER A 189 -10.58 -14.77 14.94
N VAL A 190 -10.14 -15.87 14.34
CA VAL A 190 -8.87 -15.95 13.59
C VAL A 190 -9.10 -16.03 12.07
N THR A 191 -10.36 -15.99 11.61
CA THR A 191 -10.70 -16.14 10.18
C THR A 191 -10.07 -15.03 9.34
N LEU A 192 -10.10 -13.79 9.82
CA LEU A 192 -9.46 -12.66 9.16
C LEU A 192 -7.92 -12.79 9.09
N SER A 193 -7.28 -13.41 10.09
CA SER A 193 -5.81 -13.56 10.09
C SER A 193 -5.31 -14.79 9.32
N ASN A 194 -6.11 -15.85 9.22
CA ASN A 194 -5.67 -17.14 8.67
C ASN A 194 -6.24 -17.44 7.28
N ASN A 195 -7.48 -17.05 7.01
CA ASN A 195 -8.23 -17.53 5.84
C ASN A 195 -8.42 -16.43 4.80
N SER A 196 -8.45 -15.16 5.21
CA SER A 196 -8.80 -14.02 4.36
C SER A 196 -7.92 -13.84 3.14
N GLN A 197 -6.65 -14.26 3.18
CA GLN A 197 -5.63 -13.87 2.21
C GLN A 197 -5.55 -12.35 1.99
N ALA A 198 -6.07 -11.57 2.95
CA ALA A 198 -6.28 -10.14 2.80
C ALA A 198 -4.96 -9.40 2.62
N LYS A 199 -4.98 -8.38 1.77
CA LYS A 199 -3.85 -7.50 1.50
C LYS A 199 -4.37 -6.07 1.37
N VAL A 200 -3.71 -5.15 2.06
CA VAL A 200 -4.00 -3.71 1.95
C VAL A 200 -2.85 -3.06 1.22
N PHE A 201 -3.16 -2.47 0.07
CA PHE A 201 -2.23 -1.75 -0.79
C PHE A 201 -2.43 -0.24 -0.62
N VAL A 202 -1.36 0.48 -0.39
CA VAL A 202 -1.38 1.94 -0.23
C VAL A 202 -0.59 2.57 -1.37
N TYR A 203 -1.29 3.32 -2.21
CA TYR A 203 -0.74 4.02 -3.35
C TYR A 203 -0.63 5.52 -3.09
N VAL A 204 0.48 6.12 -3.54
CA VAL A 204 0.71 7.58 -3.56
C VAL A 204 1.34 7.93 -4.91
N GLY A 205 0.79 8.92 -5.60
CA GLY A 205 1.22 9.29 -6.95
C GLY A 205 1.08 8.11 -7.92
N SER A 206 2.22 7.64 -8.44
CA SER A 206 2.31 6.51 -9.37
C SER A 206 2.74 5.19 -8.69
N SER A 207 2.90 5.20 -7.37
CA SER A 207 3.65 4.18 -6.65
C SER A 207 2.85 3.48 -5.58
N LEU A 208 3.00 2.16 -5.52
CA LEU A 208 2.66 1.37 -4.35
C LEU A 208 3.70 1.63 -3.27
N VAL A 209 3.33 2.40 -2.25
CA VAL A 209 4.26 2.78 -1.17
C VAL A 209 4.24 1.79 -0.02
N ARG A 210 3.13 1.08 0.25
CA ARG A 210 3.06 0.06 1.29
C ARG A 210 2.10 -1.07 0.93
N THR A 211 2.44 -2.27 1.39
CA THR A 211 1.58 -3.46 1.37
C THR A 211 1.53 -4.05 2.77
N PHE A 212 0.33 -4.22 3.31
CA PHE A 212 0.11 -4.87 4.60
C PHE A 212 -0.56 -6.23 4.42
N THR A 213 -0.12 -7.21 5.21
CA THR A 213 -0.74 -8.52 5.33
C THR A 213 -1.09 -8.78 6.80
N PRO A 214 -2.28 -9.34 7.10
CA PRO A 214 -2.65 -9.66 8.46
C PRO A 214 -1.62 -10.57 9.14
N PRO A 215 -1.19 -10.30 10.38
CA PRO A 215 -0.36 -11.23 11.13
C PRO A 215 -1.13 -12.52 11.39
N ARG A 216 -0.57 -13.66 10.96
CA ARG A 216 -1.21 -14.99 11.07
C ARG A 216 -1.45 -15.40 12.53
N GLY A 217 -2.52 -16.15 12.74
CA GLY A 217 -2.89 -16.73 14.04
C GLY A 217 -3.32 -15.71 15.10
N LYS A 218 -3.52 -14.44 14.72
CA LYS A 218 -3.99 -13.40 15.64
C LYS A 218 -5.52 -13.40 15.70
N ALA A 219 -6.05 -13.34 16.91
CA ALA A 219 -7.46 -13.29 17.18
C ALA A 219 -7.95 -11.83 17.20
N GLY A 220 -9.10 -11.57 16.59
CA GLY A 220 -9.79 -10.29 16.60
C GLY A 220 -10.72 -10.12 15.39
N ASN A 221 -11.84 -9.42 15.55
CA ASN A 221 -12.72 -9.04 14.44
C ASN A 221 -12.34 -7.73 13.75
N VAL A 222 -11.40 -6.95 14.30
CA VAL A 222 -10.84 -5.74 13.69
C VAL A 222 -9.32 -5.86 13.55
N TRP A 223 -8.84 -5.62 12.34
CA TRP A 223 -7.42 -5.47 12.03
C TRP A 223 -7.10 -3.99 11.82
N VAL A 224 -6.43 -3.37 12.81
CA VAL A 224 -5.91 -2.01 12.70
C VAL A 224 -4.61 -2.05 11.89
N VAL A 225 -4.66 -1.53 10.68
CA VAL A 225 -3.59 -1.73 9.69
C VAL A 225 -2.51 -0.68 9.85
N PHE A 226 -2.88 0.61 9.76
CA PHE A 226 -1.94 1.71 9.84
C PHE A 226 -2.59 3.00 10.34
N GLY A 227 -1.74 3.94 10.75
CA GLY A 227 -2.12 5.30 11.10
C GLY A 227 -1.38 6.34 10.27
N ILE A 228 -1.98 7.52 10.11
CA ILE A 228 -1.34 8.71 9.58
C ILE A 228 -1.35 9.76 10.67
N GLY A 229 -0.17 10.24 11.08
CA GLY A 229 -0.06 11.29 12.10
C GLY A 229 -0.47 12.66 11.59
N ASP A 230 -0.36 13.69 12.43
CA ASP A 230 -0.79 15.05 12.14
C ASP A 230 0.07 15.74 11.07
N ASN A 231 1.35 15.38 10.97
CA ASN A 231 2.31 15.89 9.98
C ASN A 231 2.37 15.05 8.68
N GLY A 232 1.64 13.93 8.63
CA GLY A 232 1.49 13.07 7.43
C GLY A 232 2.43 11.89 7.43
N GLU A 233 3.12 11.68 8.55
CA GLU A 233 3.88 10.50 8.84
C GLU A 233 2.99 9.26 8.88
N PHE A 234 3.52 8.16 8.36
CA PHE A 234 2.84 6.88 8.31
C PHE A 234 3.27 6.02 9.49
N TYR A 235 2.36 5.25 10.07
CA TYR A 235 2.63 4.33 11.17
C TYR A 235 2.12 2.94 10.85
N ASP A 236 3.03 1.98 10.83
CA ASP A 236 2.71 0.58 10.57
C ASP A 236 2.23 -0.04 11.89
N ILE A 237 0.92 -0.22 12.05
CA ILE A 237 0.31 -0.70 13.31
C ILE A 237 0.13 -2.22 13.29
N ASN A 238 -0.45 -2.73 12.19
CA ASN A 238 -0.63 -4.15 11.89
C ASN A 238 -1.09 -5.03 13.08
N LYS A 239 -2.11 -4.59 13.82
CA LYS A 239 -2.54 -5.20 15.09
C LYS A 239 -4.00 -5.59 15.07
N PHE A 240 -4.31 -6.77 15.60
CA PHE A 240 -5.68 -7.21 15.83
C PHE A 240 -6.22 -6.71 17.17
N THR A 241 -7.52 -6.45 17.17
CA THR A 241 -8.32 -6.11 18.33
C THR A 241 -9.75 -6.58 18.10
N ASP A 242 -10.56 -6.50 19.15
CA ASP A 242 -11.98 -6.81 19.09
C ASP A 242 -12.83 -5.56 19.34
N VAL A 243 -13.94 -5.47 18.62
CA VAL A 243 -15.09 -4.63 18.96
C VAL A 243 -16.28 -5.52 19.31
N LYS A 244 -17.03 -5.14 20.34
CA LYS A 244 -18.21 -5.90 20.80
C LYS A 244 -19.45 -5.68 19.94
N ASP A 245 -19.46 -4.58 19.20
CA ASP A 245 -20.55 -4.13 18.36
C ASP A 245 -19.93 -3.53 17.10
N ARG A 246 -20.22 -4.11 15.94
CA ARG A 246 -19.72 -3.67 14.64
C ARG A 246 -20.09 -2.21 14.33
N GLY A 247 -21.20 -1.70 14.89
CA GLY A 247 -21.60 -0.30 14.78
C GLY A 247 -20.65 0.65 15.51
N GLN A 248 -19.80 0.15 16.41
CA GLN A 248 -18.88 0.93 17.22
C GLN A 248 -17.44 0.94 16.70
N VAL A 249 -17.15 0.33 15.53
CA VAL A 249 -15.80 0.37 14.94
C VAL A 249 -15.31 1.81 14.83
N GLY A 250 -16.12 2.72 14.30
CA GLY A 250 -15.75 4.13 14.15
C GLY A 250 -15.39 4.82 15.48
N SER A 251 -16.25 4.69 16.50
CA SER A 251 -16.03 5.33 17.80
C SER A 251 -14.87 4.72 18.56
N PHE A 252 -14.67 3.41 18.48
CA PHE A 252 -13.50 2.71 19.02
C PHE A 252 -12.20 3.26 18.40
N MET A 253 -12.15 3.37 17.07
CA MET A 253 -10.99 3.88 16.35
C MET A 253 -10.73 5.37 16.65
N GLN A 254 -11.77 6.19 16.79
CA GLN A 254 -11.63 7.58 17.26
C GLN A 254 -11.05 7.66 18.67
N GLY A 255 -11.40 6.71 19.55
CA GLY A 255 -10.79 6.56 20.86
C GLY A 255 -9.28 6.32 20.79
N LEU A 256 -8.83 5.46 19.86
CA LEU A 256 -7.40 5.21 19.63
C LEU A 256 -6.65 6.46 19.17
N ILE A 257 -7.25 7.29 18.31
CA ILE A 257 -6.65 8.56 17.86
C ILE A 257 -6.45 9.53 19.04
N LYS A 258 -7.39 9.55 20.00
CA LYS A 258 -7.35 10.45 21.18
C LYS A 258 -6.40 9.95 22.27
N GLY A 259 -6.26 8.63 22.43
CA GLY A 259 -5.57 8.02 23.57
C GLY A 259 -4.03 8.00 23.52
N GLY A 260 -3.39 8.37 22.41
CA GLY A 260 -1.92 8.38 22.31
C GLY A 260 -1.38 8.34 20.87
N GLY A 261 -0.07 8.50 20.71
CA GLY A 261 0.60 8.42 19.41
C GLY A 261 0.64 6.99 18.88
N PHE A 262 0.51 6.82 17.57
CA PHE A 262 0.76 5.54 16.92
C PHE A 262 2.22 5.12 17.17
N GLN A 263 2.46 3.86 17.53
CA GLN A 263 3.81 3.32 17.68
C GLN A 263 4.02 2.22 16.65
N SER A 264 4.98 2.45 15.76
CA SER A 264 5.61 1.40 14.95
C SER A 264 6.65 0.76 15.85
N VAL A 265 6.61 -0.56 16.03
CA VAL A 265 7.68 -1.29 16.73
C VAL A 265 8.11 -2.47 15.87
N PRO A 266 8.83 -2.24 14.77
CA PRO A 266 9.48 -3.32 14.06
C PRO A 266 10.64 -3.85 14.92
N GLU A 267 10.63 -5.14 15.22
CA GLU A 267 11.83 -5.81 15.75
C GLU A 267 12.85 -5.92 14.60
N VAL A 268 13.82 -5.02 14.58
CA VAL A 268 14.91 -5.00 13.59
C VAL A 268 16.19 -5.48 14.27
N SER A 269 16.83 -6.52 13.72
CA SER A 269 18.09 -7.01 14.26
C SER A 269 19.24 -6.04 14.02
N VAL A 270 20.32 -6.16 14.80
CA VAL A 270 21.55 -5.36 14.60
C VAL A 270 22.12 -5.56 13.19
N ASP A 271 22.06 -6.78 12.67
CA ASP A 271 22.56 -7.09 11.33
C ASP A 271 21.68 -6.50 10.23
N GLN A 272 20.35 -6.54 10.39
CA GLN A 272 19.42 -5.85 9.49
C GLN A 272 19.64 -4.33 9.50
N THR A 273 19.86 -3.75 10.69
CA THR A 273 20.19 -2.33 10.83
C THR A 273 21.48 -1.98 10.09
N ARG A 274 22.55 -2.76 10.28
CA ARG A 274 23.84 -2.55 9.58
C ARG A 274 23.73 -2.71 8.07
N LEU A 275 22.94 -3.70 7.62
CA LEU A 275 22.67 -3.91 6.21
C LEU A 275 21.91 -2.71 5.62
N ALA A 276 20.89 -2.21 6.31
CA ALA A 276 20.14 -1.03 5.89
C ALA A 276 21.04 0.21 5.75
N ASP A 277 21.93 0.46 6.71
CA ASP A 277 22.91 1.56 6.63
C ASP A 277 23.84 1.42 5.42
N THR A 278 24.27 0.18 5.13
CA THR A 278 25.15 -0.13 3.99
C THR A 278 24.43 0.13 2.67
N LEU A 279 23.20 -0.35 2.54
CA LEU A 279 22.36 -0.14 1.36
C LEU A 279 22.07 1.36 1.14
N ASN A 280 21.80 2.12 2.21
CA ASN A 280 21.62 3.57 2.11
C ASN A 280 22.88 4.26 1.55
N LYS A 281 24.07 3.92 2.04
CA LYS A 281 25.34 4.48 1.51
C LYS A 281 25.60 4.11 0.05
N GLN A 282 25.23 2.90 -0.35
CA GLN A 282 25.30 2.48 -1.76
C GLN A 282 24.34 3.31 -2.61
N GLY A 283 23.11 3.54 -2.11
CA GLY A 283 22.13 4.41 -2.75
C GLY A 283 22.63 5.84 -2.93
N GLU A 284 23.30 6.41 -1.91
CA GLU A 284 23.94 7.73 -2.01
C GLU A 284 24.99 7.77 -3.11
N LYS A 285 25.84 6.75 -3.19
CA LYS A 285 26.85 6.63 -4.27
C LYS A 285 26.20 6.55 -5.64
N ALA A 286 25.14 5.76 -5.80
CA ALA A 286 24.38 5.64 -7.06
C ALA A 286 23.72 6.98 -7.44
N TYR A 287 23.14 7.68 -6.46
CA TYR A 287 22.54 9.00 -6.64
C TYR A 287 23.55 10.04 -7.12
N HIS A 288 24.74 10.10 -6.50
CA HIS A 288 25.81 11.00 -6.93
C HIS A 288 26.40 10.64 -8.31
N ALA A 289 26.31 9.38 -8.71
CA ALA A 289 26.63 8.92 -10.06
C ALA A 289 25.53 9.21 -11.10
N GLY A 290 24.42 9.85 -10.72
CA GLY A 290 23.29 10.15 -11.60
C GLY A 290 22.39 8.94 -11.89
N LYS A 291 22.64 7.78 -11.26
CA LYS A 291 21.86 6.56 -11.43
C LYS A 291 20.66 6.55 -10.49
N LEU A 292 19.68 7.39 -10.81
CA LEU A 292 18.56 7.69 -9.91
C LEU A 292 17.66 6.48 -9.63
N ASP A 293 17.35 5.65 -10.62
CA ASP A 293 16.53 4.44 -10.41
C ASP A 293 17.24 3.40 -9.54
N GLU A 294 18.56 3.22 -9.73
CA GLU A 294 19.39 2.34 -8.90
C GLU A 294 19.40 2.85 -7.44
N ALA A 295 19.55 4.17 -7.25
CA ALA A 295 19.50 4.78 -5.94
C ALA A 295 18.15 4.55 -5.24
N VAL A 296 17.03 4.74 -5.96
CA VAL A 296 15.68 4.44 -5.46
C VAL A 296 15.57 2.99 -5.02
N SER A 297 16.05 2.03 -5.82
CA SER A 297 16.04 0.60 -5.44
C SER A 297 16.80 0.35 -4.13
N LEU A 298 18.02 0.87 -4.03
CA LEU A 298 18.87 0.69 -2.85
C LEU A 298 18.27 1.32 -1.59
N TYR A 299 17.65 2.49 -1.70
CA TYR A 299 16.95 3.11 -0.57
C TYR A 299 15.70 2.31 -0.16
N LEU A 300 14.94 1.77 -1.11
CA LEU A 300 13.79 0.90 -0.81
C LEU A 300 14.23 -0.40 -0.14
N GLU A 301 15.35 -1.00 -0.57
CA GLU A 301 15.94 -2.17 0.07
C GLU A 301 16.46 -1.85 1.49
N SER A 302 17.05 -0.67 1.68
CA SER A 302 17.44 -0.17 3.00
C SER A 302 16.23 -0.09 3.94
N ILE A 303 15.15 0.53 3.48
CA ILE A 303 13.88 0.67 4.23
C ILE A 303 13.23 -0.69 4.51
N ALA A 304 13.34 -1.65 3.59
CA ALA A 304 12.82 -3.00 3.81
C ALA A 304 13.57 -3.76 4.93
N ASN A 305 14.88 -3.48 5.10
CA ASN A 305 15.68 -4.05 6.18
C ASN A 305 15.55 -3.28 7.50
N ASN A 306 15.38 -1.96 7.44
CA ASN A 306 15.10 -1.13 8.61
C ASN A 306 13.98 -0.11 8.30
N PRO A 307 12.72 -0.43 8.63
CA PRO A 307 11.59 0.46 8.38
C PRO A 307 11.64 1.80 9.11
N GLU A 308 12.52 1.94 10.11
CA GLU A 308 12.72 3.16 10.92
C GLU A 308 13.96 3.96 10.48
N HIS A 309 14.59 3.61 9.36
CA HIS A 309 15.77 4.32 8.87
C HIS A 309 15.43 5.69 8.26
N GLY A 310 15.26 6.72 9.11
CA GLY A 310 14.85 8.07 8.69
C GLY A 310 15.72 8.71 7.61
N GLN A 311 17.04 8.52 7.63
CA GLN A 311 17.94 9.04 6.59
C GLN A 311 17.65 8.41 5.21
N ALA A 312 17.39 7.10 5.14
CA ALA A 312 17.07 6.42 3.89
C ALA A 312 15.78 6.97 3.26
N TYR A 313 14.77 7.29 4.05
CA TYR A 313 13.57 7.98 3.55
C TYR A 313 13.86 9.40 3.05
N SER A 314 14.73 10.16 3.73
CA SER A 314 15.10 11.50 3.28
C SER A 314 15.82 11.47 1.92
N ASN A 315 16.75 10.52 1.78
CA ASN A 315 17.48 10.28 0.54
C ASN A 315 16.56 9.77 -0.58
N LEU A 316 15.60 8.90 -0.25
CA LEU A 316 14.57 8.44 -1.18
C LEU A 316 13.70 9.60 -1.67
N GLY A 317 13.28 10.49 -0.77
CA GLY A 317 12.49 11.67 -1.12
C GLY A 317 13.23 12.60 -2.08
N LEU A 318 14.52 12.81 -1.85
CA LEU A 318 15.38 13.59 -2.75
C LEU A 318 15.54 12.93 -4.13
N ALA A 319 15.73 11.61 -4.17
CA ALA A 319 15.82 10.86 -5.43
C ALA A 319 14.52 10.91 -6.23
N TYR A 320 13.37 10.76 -5.57
CA TYR A 320 12.06 10.90 -6.21
C TYR A 320 11.83 12.31 -6.76
N GLN A 321 12.23 13.35 -6.03
CA GLN A 321 12.13 14.72 -6.53
C GLN A 321 12.95 14.91 -7.82
N LYS A 322 14.17 14.36 -7.90
CA LYS A 322 14.98 14.41 -9.13
C LYS A 322 14.37 13.65 -10.31
N LEU A 323 13.52 12.66 -10.02
CA LEU A 323 12.75 11.91 -11.01
C LEU A 323 11.39 12.55 -11.32
N ASN A 324 11.09 13.74 -10.80
CA ASN A 324 9.79 14.42 -10.89
C ASN A 324 8.61 13.60 -10.31
N ARG A 325 8.90 12.69 -9.37
CA ARG A 325 7.92 11.88 -8.64
C ARG A 325 7.51 12.60 -7.36
N ASN A 326 6.85 13.75 -7.53
CA ASN A 326 6.63 14.73 -6.46
C ASN A 326 5.78 14.18 -5.30
N ALA A 327 4.72 13.40 -5.59
CA ALA A 327 3.86 12.83 -4.55
C ALA A 327 4.63 11.80 -3.69
N GLU A 328 5.42 10.95 -4.35
CA GLU A 328 6.31 9.99 -3.69
C GLU A 328 7.39 10.69 -2.86
N ALA A 329 7.93 11.80 -3.36
CA ALA A 329 8.90 12.62 -2.66
C ALA A 329 8.31 13.20 -1.36
N LEU A 330 7.08 13.74 -1.40
CA LEU A 330 6.40 14.24 -0.20
C LEU A 330 6.18 13.13 0.83
N TRP A 331 5.70 11.97 0.40
CA TRP A 331 5.50 10.82 1.29
C TRP A 331 6.79 10.39 1.98
N ALA A 332 7.88 10.24 1.22
CA ALA A 332 9.16 9.79 1.77
C ALA A 332 9.75 10.82 2.76
N ASN A 333 9.73 12.12 2.41
CA ASN A 333 10.25 13.17 3.30
C ASN A 333 9.43 13.30 4.61
N ARG A 334 8.10 13.15 4.57
CA ARG A 334 7.26 13.12 5.79
C ARG A 334 7.61 11.96 6.70
N LYS A 335 7.82 10.78 6.12
CA LYS A 335 8.26 9.61 6.88
C LYS A 335 9.65 9.82 7.48
N ALA A 336 10.57 10.46 6.76
CA ALA A 336 11.88 10.84 7.27
C ALA A 336 11.81 11.80 8.47
N ILE A 337 10.92 12.80 8.42
CA ILE A 337 10.70 13.76 9.52
C ILE A 337 10.25 13.04 10.79
N ALA A 338 9.31 12.10 10.65
CA ALA A 338 8.76 11.33 11.76
C ALA A 338 9.78 10.41 12.44
N LEU A 339 10.62 9.77 11.63
CA LEU A 339 11.64 8.82 12.06
C LEU A 339 12.94 9.50 12.50
N ALA A 340 13.04 10.82 12.36
CA ALA A 340 14.25 11.57 12.68
C ALA A 340 14.55 11.51 14.19
N SER A 341 15.57 10.73 14.54
CA SER A 341 16.00 10.50 15.92
C SER A 341 17.52 10.61 16.08
N GLY A 342 17.98 10.66 17.33
CA GLY A 342 19.40 10.76 17.66
C GLY A 342 20.08 12.06 17.21
N LYS A 343 21.43 12.02 17.11
CA LYS A 343 22.26 13.20 16.79
C LYS A 343 21.97 13.79 15.41
N ALA A 344 21.52 12.98 14.45
CA ALA A 344 21.23 13.42 13.09
C ALA A 344 19.81 13.99 12.92
N ALA A 345 18.94 13.89 13.94
CA ALA A 345 17.52 14.21 13.84
C ALA A 345 17.23 15.60 13.22
N ALA A 346 17.91 16.64 13.72
CA ALA A 346 17.74 18.00 13.22
C ALA A 346 18.16 18.14 11.74
N THR A 347 19.22 17.44 11.32
CA THR A 347 19.68 17.47 9.93
C THR A 347 18.73 16.72 9.00
N ILE A 348 18.19 15.58 9.43
CA ILE A 348 17.19 14.81 8.67
C ILE A 348 15.91 15.64 8.49
N ARG A 349 15.39 16.24 9.58
CA ARG A 349 14.21 17.10 9.50
C ARG A 349 14.44 18.32 8.62
N ALA A 350 15.55 19.04 8.81
CA ALA A 350 15.87 20.22 8.00
C ALA A 350 15.93 19.89 6.50
N SER A 351 16.63 18.82 6.13
CA SER A 351 16.76 18.40 4.73
C SER A 351 15.41 17.97 4.14
N SER A 352 14.61 17.25 4.92
CA SER A 352 13.31 16.75 4.47
C SER A 352 12.27 17.86 4.31
N PHE A 353 12.22 18.82 5.25
CA PHE A 353 11.40 20.04 5.11
C PHE A 353 11.83 20.86 3.90
N TYR A 354 13.14 21.02 3.67
CA TYR A 354 13.64 21.70 2.49
C TYR A 354 13.20 21.02 1.18
N ASN A 355 13.31 19.70 1.10
CA ASN A 355 12.86 18.94 -0.08
C ASN A 355 11.36 19.13 -0.32
N ILE A 356 10.53 19.06 0.73
CA ILE A 356 9.08 19.33 0.65
C ILE A 356 8.83 20.76 0.15
N ALA A 357 9.54 21.75 0.69
CA ALA A 357 9.42 23.15 0.27
C ALA A 357 9.75 23.32 -1.22
N ARG A 358 10.79 22.63 -1.73
CA ARG A 358 11.15 22.67 -3.15
C ARG A 358 10.10 22.01 -4.05
N VAL A 359 9.46 20.94 -3.58
CA VAL A 359 8.33 20.33 -4.31
C VAL A 359 7.18 21.32 -4.39
N TYR A 360 6.74 21.91 -3.27
CA TYR A 360 5.66 22.90 -3.28
C TYR A 360 6.00 24.18 -4.05
N GLU A 361 7.25 24.64 -4.00
CA GLU A 361 7.75 25.77 -4.80
C GLU A 361 7.62 25.46 -6.32
N GLY A 362 7.97 24.25 -6.75
CA GLY A 362 7.81 23.83 -8.15
C GLY A 362 6.35 23.79 -8.62
N GLU A 363 5.45 23.48 -7.70
CA GLU A 363 4.00 23.43 -7.91
C GLU A 363 3.29 24.77 -7.66
N GLN A 364 4.07 25.84 -7.43
CA GLN A 364 3.56 27.19 -7.17
C GLN A 364 2.66 27.31 -5.92
N LYS A 365 2.79 26.37 -4.99
CA LYS A 365 2.13 26.39 -3.67
C LYS A 365 2.96 27.18 -2.67
N TRP A 366 2.96 28.50 -2.86
CA TRP A 366 3.90 29.41 -2.17
C TRP A 366 3.76 29.43 -0.65
N ALA A 367 2.52 29.33 -0.14
CA ALA A 367 2.26 29.32 1.29
C ALA A 367 2.81 28.05 1.95
N GLU A 368 2.51 26.88 1.37
CA GLU A 368 3.03 25.60 1.85
C GLU A 368 4.56 25.52 1.71
N ALA A 369 5.13 26.07 0.63
CA ALA A 369 6.58 26.15 0.46
C ALA A 369 7.23 27.05 1.52
N LEU A 370 6.63 28.21 1.81
CA LEU A 370 7.11 29.14 2.85
C LEU A 370 7.13 28.46 4.23
N GLU A 371 6.02 27.84 4.62
CA GLU A 371 5.90 27.10 5.89
C GLU A 371 7.02 26.07 6.02
N ASN A 372 7.26 25.27 4.98
CA ASN A 372 8.28 24.23 5.01
C ASN A 372 9.71 24.80 5.01
N PHE A 373 10.00 25.92 4.32
CA PHE A 373 11.30 26.57 4.45
C PHE A 373 11.53 27.13 5.87
N GLN A 374 10.49 27.68 6.50
CA GLN A 374 10.55 28.13 7.90
C GLN A 374 10.76 26.95 8.85
N SER A 375 10.06 25.83 8.65
CA SER A 375 10.30 24.61 9.41
C SER A 375 11.73 24.09 9.23
N ALA A 376 12.28 24.10 8.01
CA ALA A 376 13.66 23.71 7.75
C ALA A 376 14.67 24.60 8.50
N LEU A 377 14.47 25.93 8.45
CA LEU A 377 15.28 26.91 9.16
C LEU A 377 15.22 26.73 10.69
N GLY A 378 14.03 26.45 11.22
CA GLY A 378 13.82 26.18 12.65
C GLY A 378 14.54 24.93 13.14
N GLN A 379 14.88 23.99 12.26
CA GLN A 379 15.68 22.81 12.61
C GLN A 379 17.18 23.05 12.50
N LYS A 380 17.61 23.80 11.48
CA LYS A 380 19.04 24.07 11.23
C LYS A 380 19.22 25.33 10.38
N ASP A 381 20.16 26.19 10.78
CA ASP A 381 20.49 27.37 9.99
C ASP A 381 21.15 27.00 8.66
N HIS A 382 20.65 27.58 7.55
CA HIS A 382 21.24 27.42 6.23
C HIS A 382 20.75 28.51 5.26
N ASP A 383 21.65 29.07 4.46
CA ASP A 383 21.34 30.18 3.54
C ASP A 383 20.30 29.80 2.48
N ALA A 384 20.28 28.54 2.03
CA ALA A 384 19.27 28.09 1.07
C ALA A 384 17.84 28.22 1.61
N TYR A 385 17.65 28.06 2.93
CA TYR A 385 16.33 28.16 3.56
C TYR A 385 15.91 29.62 3.66
N LYS A 386 16.81 30.51 4.11
CA LYS A 386 16.59 31.96 4.15
C LYS A 386 16.25 32.52 2.77
N LYS A 387 17.01 32.12 1.73
CA LYS A 387 16.73 32.49 0.34
C LYS A 387 15.39 31.95 -0.14
N GLY A 388 15.02 30.73 0.27
CA GLY A 388 13.70 30.15 -0.01
C GLY A 388 12.58 30.99 0.60
N ILE A 389 12.67 31.29 1.90
CA ILE A 389 11.71 32.14 2.63
C ILE A 389 11.52 33.49 1.93
N ALA A 390 12.60 34.21 1.64
CA ALA A 390 12.53 35.51 0.98
C ALA A 390 11.83 35.43 -0.39
N ARG A 391 12.15 34.41 -1.20
CA ARG A 391 11.46 34.20 -2.48
C ARG A 391 9.97 33.93 -2.30
N MET A 392 9.58 33.10 -1.33
CA MET A 392 8.16 32.77 -1.12
C MET A 392 7.37 33.95 -0.56
N GLN A 393 7.99 34.75 0.32
CA GLN A 393 7.43 36.01 0.82
C GLN A 393 7.17 37.00 -0.31
N GLU A 394 8.13 37.19 -1.22
CA GLU A 394 7.95 38.01 -2.42
C GLU A 394 6.78 37.49 -3.28
N LYS A 395 6.69 36.18 -3.52
CA LYS A 395 5.59 35.56 -4.27
C LYS A 395 4.22 35.74 -3.61
N LEU A 396 4.17 35.89 -2.29
CA LEU A 396 2.96 36.11 -1.51
C LEU A 396 2.65 37.60 -1.26
N GLY A 397 3.52 38.52 -1.71
CA GLY A 397 3.37 39.95 -1.44
C GLY A 397 3.58 40.34 0.03
N GLN A 398 4.31 39.52 0.79
CA GLN A 398 4.65 39.75 2.20
C GLN A 398 6.05 40.35 2.28
N ASN A 399 6.18 41.68 2.11
CA ASN A 399 7.45 42.38 2.28
C ASN A 399 7.61 42.97 3.68
#